data_AF-A0A7D5IZN9-F1
#
_entry.id   AF-A0A7D5IZN9-F1
#
_cell.length_a   1.000
_cell.length_b   1.000
_cell.length_c   1.000
_cell.angle_alpha   90.00
_cell.angle_beta   90.00
_cell.angle_gamma   90.00
#
_symmetry.space_group_name_H-M   'P 1'
#
loop_
_entity.id
_entity.type
_entity.pdbx_description
1 polymer ?
#
loop_
_entity_poly.entity_id
_entity_poly.type
_entity_poly.pdbx_seq_one_letter_code
_entity_poly.pdbx_strand_id
1 'polypeptide(L)'
;MGRFIYDTLGNSVEIDDRTLAHLRIVIMNKLRRSEPFMFDIDLPRGGERRSYWIHPSVPLQFHFSGSRQPRINRHWVEELMQVASGPAGLSLVPEPADDGAPEVG
;
A
#
# COMPACT_ATOMS: atom_id res chain seq x y z
N MET A 1 -11.63 -3.14 6.34
CA MET A 1 -11.20 -2.94 4.94
C MET A 1 -11.31 -1.46 4.63
N GLY A 2 -10.17 -0.81 4.41
CA GLY A 2 -10.09 0.58 4.00
C GLY A 2 -10.22 0.74 2.49
N ARG A 3 -10.11 1.97 2.01
CA ARG A 3 -10.18 2.32 0.59
C ARG A 3 -8.95 3.11 0.17
N PHE A 4 -8.32 2.64 -0.90
CA PHE A 4 -7.34 3.38 -1.68
C PHE A 4 -8.07 4.10 -2.82
N ILE A 5 -7.98 5.42 -2.87
CA ILE A 5 -8.66 6.25 -3.87
C ILE A 5 -7.61 7.03 -4.64
N TYR A 6 -7.62 6.88 -5.97
CA TYR A 6 -6.58 7.42 -6.84
C TYR A 6 -7.15 8.02 -8.12
N ASP A 7 -8.08 8.96 -7.97
CA ASP A 7 -8.53 9.89 -9.01
C ASP A 7 -9.46 10.95 -8.40
N THR A 8 -10.05 11.78 -9.25
CA THR A 8 -11.08 12.77 -8.91
C THR A 8 -12.51 12.24 -9.04
N LEU A 9 -12.70 11.05 -9.63
CA LEU A 9 -14.00 10.45 -9.88
C LEU A 9 -14.49 9.56 -8.73
N GLY A 10 -13.62 9.34 -7.73
CA GLY A 10 -13.93 8.55 -6.54
C GLY A 10 -13.80 7.05 -6.77
N ASN A 11 -13.10 6.60 -7.83
CA ASN A 11 -12.85 5.18 -8.01
C ASN A 11 -11.91 4.71 -6.90
N SER A 12 -12.34 3.66 -6.21
CA SER A 12 -11.62 3.14 -5.06
C SER A 12 -11.37 1.64 -5.18
N VAL A 13 -10.32 1.18 -4.52
CA VAL A 13 -10.06 -0.23 -4.28
C VAL A 13 -10.13 -0.49 -2.79
N GLU A 14 -10.84 -1.55 -2.41
CA GLU A 14 -10.86 -2.04 -1.04
C GLU A 14 -9.56 -2.80 -0.75
N ILE A 15 -8.90 -2.41 0.35
CA ILE A 15 -7.65 -3.01 0.82
C ILE A 15 -7.78 -3.20 2.32
N ASP A 16 -7.20 -4.28 2.88
CA ASP A 16 -7.13 -4.43 4.32
C ASP A 16 -6.45 -3.22 4.98
N ASP A 17 -6.96 -2.78 6.13
CA ASP A 17 -6.45 -1.57 6.79
C ASP A 17 -4.96 -1.72 7.15
N ARG A 18 -4.51 -2.93 7.52
CA ARG A 18 -3.09 -3.21 7.78
C ARG A 18 -2.28 -3.01 6.51
N THR A 19 -2.65 -3.66 5.41
CA THR A 19 -1.96 -3.51 4.12
C THR A 19 -1.96 -2.05 3.66
N LEU A 20 -3.09 -1.36 3.76
CA LEU A 20 -3.25 0.05 3.38
C LEU A 20 -2.33 0.96 4.19
N ALA A 21 -2.10 0.67 5.47
CA ALA A 21 -1.19 1.44 6.32
C ALA A 21 0.27 1.32 5.87
N HIS A 22 0.70 0.12 5.48
CA HIS A 22 2.05 -0.12 4.96
C HIS A 22 2.24 0.53 3.59
N LEU A 23 1.28 0.35 2.68
CA LEU A 23 1.25 1.01 1.37
C LEU A 23 1.32 2.54 1.52
N ARG A 24 0.56 3.13 2.44
CA ARG A 24 0.61 4.58 2.69
C ARG A 24 2.01 5.05 3.03
N ILE A 25 2.75 4.32 3.88
CA ILE A 25 4.12 4.69 4.27
C ILE A 25 5.05 4.64 3.05
N VAL A 26 5.00 3.55 2.28
CA VAL A 26 5.84 3.34 1.09
C VAL A 26 5.57 4.41 0.03
N ILE A 27 4.29 4.61 -0.32
CA ILE A 27 3.87 5.59 -1.32
C ILE A 27 4.30 7.00 -0.90
N MET A 28 4.02 7.39 0.35
CA MET A 28 4.41 8.72 0.84
C MET A 28 5.93 8.92 0.83
N ASN A 29 6.71 7.90 1.19
CA ASN A 29 8.17 7.98 1.17
C ASN A 29 8.72 8.21 -0.24
N LYS A 30 8.20 7.49 -1.25
CA LYS A 30 8.61 7.69 -2.65
C LYS A 30 8.19 9.05 -3.20
N LEU A 31 6.94 9.46 -2.96
CA LEU A 31 6.45 10.76 -3.42
C LEU A 31 7.21 11.94 -2.80
N ARG A 32 7.61 11.86 -1.52
CA ARG A 32 8.47 12.87 -0.86
C ARG A 32 9.86 13.00 -1.49
N ARG A 33 10.33 11.97 -2.19
CA ARG A 33 11.61 11.94 -2.91
C ARG A 33 11.44 12.30 -4.39
N SER A 34 10.24 12.72 -4.82
CA SER A 34 9.90 12.95 -6.22
C SER A 34 10.16 11.73 -7.11
N GLU A 35 9.94 10.52 -6.56
CA GLU A 35 10.10 9.25 -7.27
C GLU A 35 8.70 8.70 -7.63
N PRO A 36 8.11 9.07 -8.76
CA PRO A 36 6.86 8.47 -9.22
C PRO A 36 7.11 7.04 -9.71
N PHE A 37 6.09 6.17 -9.60
CA PHE A 37 6.24 4.74 -9.84
C PHE A 37 4.90 4.09 -10.19
N MET A 38 4.96 2.90 -10.81
CA MET A 38 3.77 2.07 -11.03
C MET A 38 3.39 1.34 -9.75
N PHE A 39 2.11 1.27 -9.41
CA PHE A 39 1.56 0.42 -8.35
C PHE A 39 0.54 -0.54 -8.93
N ASP A 40 0.85 -1.83 -8.82
CA ASP A 40 0.01 -2.92 -9.29
C ASP A 40 -0.64 -3.64 -8.11
N ILE A 41 -1.94 -3.91 -8.24
CA ILE A 41 -2.71 -4.68 -7.25
C ILE A 41 -3.65 -5.66 -7.95
N ASP A 42 -3.65 -6.90 -7.46
CA ASP A 42 -4.62 -7.92 -7.84
C ASP A 42 -5.84 -7.83 -6.91
N LEU A 43 -7.02 -7.66 -7.49
CA LEU A 43 -8.25 -7.55 -6.73
C LEU A 43 -8.81 -8.94 -6.39
N PRO A 44 -9.25 -9.16 -5.13
CA PRO A 44 -9.69 -10.47 -4.67
C PRO A 44 -10.96 -11.00 -5.36
N ARG A 45 -11.75 -10.14 -6.02
CA ARG A 45 -12.96 -10.54 -6.74
C ARG A 45 -12.74 -10.41 -8.25
N GLY A 46 -12.69 -11.56 -8.94
CA GLY A 46 -12.75 -11.61 -10.40
C GLY A 46 -11.41 -11.61 -11.14
N GLY A 47 -10.28 -11.68 -10.44
CA GLY A 47 -8.96 -11.68 -11.08
C GLY A 47 -8.62 -10.39 -11.82
N GLU A 48 -9.34 -9.30 -11.49
CA GLU A 48 -9.07 -7.99 -12.04
C GLU A 48 -7.74 -7.48 -11.46
N ARG A 49 -6.79 -7.19 -12.33
CA ARG A 49 -5.56 -6.48 -11.97
C ARG A 49 -5.72 -5.01 -12.29
N ARG A 50 -5.36 -4.15 -11.34
CA ARG A 50 -5.29 -2.69 -11.55
C ARG A 50 -3.87 -2.20 -11.44
N SER A 51 -3.52 -1.28 -12.32
CA SER A 51 -2.22 -0.63 -12.39
C SER A 51 -2.41 0.87 -12.29
N TYR A 52 -1.71 1.49 -11.34
CA TYR A 52 -1.79 2.92 -11.05
C TYR A 52 -0.44 3.57 -11.32
N TRP A 53 -0.41 4.63 -12.12
CA TRP A 53 0.75 5.51 -12.18
C TRP A 53 0.73 6.49 -11.01
N ILE A 54 1.55 6.27 -9.98
CA ILE A 54 1.59 7.06 -8.75
C ILE A 54 2.47 8.31 -8.93
N HIS A 55 1.87 9.50 -8.85
CA HIS A 55 2.54 10.77 -9.08
C HIS A 55 2.00 11.88 -8.16
N PRO A 56 2.84 12.81 -7.63
CA PRO A 56 2.40 13.85 -6.69
C PRO A 56 1.30 14.79 -7.20
N SER A 57 1.16 14.93 -8.52
CA SER A 57 0.13 15.79 -9.14
C SER A 57 -1.25 15.13 -9.24
N VAL A 58 -1.39 13.87 -8.85
CA VAL A 58 -2.68 13.15 -8.89
C VAL A 58 -3.24 13.08 -7.46
N PRO A 59 -4.53 13.44 -7.25
CA PRO A 59 -5.16 13.28 -5.94
C PRO A 59 -5.13 11.83 -5.46
N LEU A 60 -4.68 11.65 -4.22
CA LEU A 60 -4.54 10.35 -3.58
C LEU A 60 -5.10 10.43 -2.16
N GLN A 61 -5.99 9.50 -1.81
CA GLN A 61 -6.59 9.42 -0.48
C GLN A 61 -6.49 8.00 0.08
N PHE A 62 -6.25 7.92 1.39
CA PHE A 62 -6.24 6.67 2.16
C PHE A 62 -7.36 6.74 3.19
N HIS A 63 -8.45 6.02 2.98
CA HIS A 63 -9.56 5.95 3.92
C HIS A 63 -9.46 4.66 4.74
N PHE A 64 -9.24 4.79 6.04
CA PHE A 64 -9.20 3.64 6.96
C PHE A 64 -10.58 3.39 7.54
N SER A 65 -10.98 2.12 7.67
CA SER A 65 -12.28 1.74 8.23
C SER A 65 -12.28 1.64 9.76
N GLY A 66 -11.14 1.24 10.34
CA GLY A 66 -10.98 1.13 11.79
C GLY A 66 -10.68 2.46 12.48
N SER A 67 -11.09 2.57 13.76
CA SER A 67 -10.77 3.70 14.63
C SER A 67 -9.35 3.65 15.22
N ARG A 68 -8.75 2.45 15.30
CA ARG A 68 -7.40 2.23 15.80
C ARG A 68 -6.42 2.11 14.64
N GLN A 69 -5.27 2.76 14.77
CA GLN A 69 -4.20 2.66 13.79
C GLN A 69 -3.59 1.23 13.78
N PRO A 70 -3.46 0.58 12.60
CA PRO A 70 -2.83 -0.72 12.51
C PRO A 70 -1.37 -0.69 12.97
N ARG A 71 -0.91 -1.76 13.64
CA ARG A 71 0.52 -1.92 13.97
C ARG A 71 1.33 -2.04 12.68
N ILE A 72 2.42 -1.30 12.58
CA ILE A 72 3.31 -1.35 11.42
C ILE A 72 4.37 -2.42 11.63
N ASN A 73 4.50 -3.32 10.66
CA ASN A 73 5.60 -4.24 10.50
C ASN A 73 6.69 -3.55 9.67
N ARG A 74 7.83 -3.28 10.30
CA ARG A 74 8.93 -2.55 9.67
C ARG A 74 9.59 -3.34 8.54
N HIS A 75 9.75 -4.66 8.70
CA HIS A 75 10.32 -5.52 7.66
C HIS A 75 9.46 -5.48 6.41
N TRP A 76 8.13 -5.46 6.58
CA TRP A 76 7.23 -5.37 5.43
C TRP A 76 7.36 -4.03 4.70
N VAL A 77 7.47 -2.91 5.41
CA VAL A 77 7.72 -1.59 4.79
C VAL A 77 9.04 -1.60 4.01
N GLU A 78 10.09 -2.19 4.58
CA GLU A 78 11.41 -2.28 3.95
C GLU A 78 11.37 -3.12 2.67
N GLU A 79 10.72 -4.30 2.69
CA GLU A 79 10.53 -5.13 1.50
C GLU A 79 9.68 -4.43 0.42
N LEU A 80 8.55 -3.81 0.79
CA LEU A 80 7.71 -3.07 -0.15
C LEU A 80 8.46 -1.88 -0.76
N MET A 81 9.32 -1.19 0.02
CA MET A 81 10.18 -0.12 -0.50
C MET A 81 11.21 -0.65 -1.51
N GLN A 82 11.78 -1.83 -1.27
CA GLN A 82 12.71 -2.47 -2.20
C GLN A 82 11.99 -2.83 -3.50
N VAL A 83 10.83 -3.48 -3.42
CA VAL A 83 10.00 -3.82 -4.58
C VAL A 83 9.66 -2.56 -5.38
N ALA A 84 9.12 -1.53 -4.72
CA ALA A 84 8.74 -0.27 -5.36
C ALA A 84 9.90 0.46 -6.05
N SER A 85 11.15 0.13 -5.73
CA SER A 85 12.34 0.72 -6.32
C SER A 85 12.87 -0.06 -7.52
N GLY A 86 12.30 -1.24 -7.80
CA GLY A 86 12.57 -2.02 -9.00
C GLY A 86 11.85 -1.49 -10.24
N PRO A 87 12.22 -1.99 -11.44
CA PRO A 87 11.67 -1.53 -12.71
C PRO A 87 10.18 -1.89 -12.91
N ALA A 88 9.67 -2.86 -12.16
CA ALA A 88 8.26 -3.26 -12.20
C ALA A 88 7.35 -2.35 -11.36
N GLY A 89 7.91 -1.44 -10.55
CA GLY A 89 7.15 -0.65 -9.58
C GLY A 89 6.77 -1.45 -8.33
N LEU A 90 5.74 -1.00 -7.63
CA LEU A 90 5.24 -1.61 -6.40
C LEU A 90 4.20 -2.67 -6.72
N SER A 91 4.38 -3.87 -6.19
CA SER A 91 3.34 -4.88 -6.04
C SER A 91 3.26 -5.30 -4.57
N LEU A 92 2.11 -5.85 -4.17
CA LEU A 92 1.97 -6.42 -2.84
C LEU A 92 2.79 -7.71 -2.72
N VAL A 93 3.55 -7.82 -1.64
CA VAL A 93 4.25 -9.04 -1.22
C VAL A 93 3.64 -9.56 0.09
N PRO A 94 3.73 -10.87 0.37
CA PRO A 94 3.29 -11.44 1.64
C PRO A 94 3.93 -10.69 2.82
N GLU A 95 3.19 -10.56 3.91
CA GLU A 95 3.72 -9.95 5.12
C GLU A 95 4.79 -10.86 5.76
N PRO A 96 6.04 -10.38 5.97
CA PRO A 96 7.07 -11.13 6.68
C PRO A 96 6.74 -11.25 8.18
N ALA A 97 7.41 -12.18 8.87
CA ALA A 97 7.30 -12.29 10.32
C ALA A 97 7.64 -10.96 11.01
N ASP A 98 6.89 -10.61 12.04
CA ASP A 98 7.09 -9.39 12.81
C ASP A 98 7.83 -9.74 14.11
N ASP A 99 9.12 -9.35 14.18
CA ASP A 99 10.02 -9.61 15.33
C ASP A 99 9.51 -9.03 16.67
N GLY A 100 8.46 -8.19 16.63
CA GLY A 100 7.86 -7.55 17.80
C GLY A 100 6.54 -8.13 18.29
N ALA A 101 6.06 -9.28 17.79
CA ALA A 101 4.90 -9.95 18.38
C ALA A 101 5.35 -10.82 19.56
N PRO A 102 4.82 -10.63 20.80
CA PRO A 102 4.86 -11.73 21.76
C PRO A 102 4.02 -12.86 21.15
N GLU A 103 4.60 -14.06 21.06
CA GLU A 103 3.83 -15.28 20.82
C GLU A 103 2.77 -15.37 21.92
N VAL A 104 1.51 -15.20 21.56
CA VAL A 104 0.41 -15.56 22.45
C VAL A 104 0.32 -17.08 22.43
N GLY A 105 0.86 -17.71 23.48
CA GLY A 105 0.59 -19.10 23.82
C GLY A 105 -0.84 -19.33 24.28
#